data_AF-A0A0U2ZKH7-F1
#
_entry.id   AF-A0A0U2ZKH7-F1
#
_cell.length_a   1.000
_cell.length_b   1.000
_cell.length_c   1.000
_cell.angle_alpha   90.00
_cell.angle_beta   90.00
_cell.angle_gamma   90.00
#
_symmetry.space_group_name_H-M   'P 1'
#
loop_
_entity.id
_entity.type
_entity.pdbx_description
1 polymer ?
#
loop_
_entity_poly.entity_id
_entity_poly.type
_entity_poly.pdbx_seq_one_letter_code
_entity_poly.pdbx_strand_id
1 'polypeptide(L)'
;MKKWLMPVLQTVFVALLVVSFYATSWFGEQYLLRAEPYDPFDPFYGEYVMLQYPDLDAPAGISDGAVYFTLTAGEDGYAVIDRIEERPFFGAINGSKYDRRVVAPQLENFYVEQGRGPELEEAVDLEVTIDVAPWGSIRPVSIAPREE
;
A
#
# COMPACT_ATOMS: atom_id res chain seq x y z
N MET A 1 10.11 -21.78 37.38
CA MET A 1 10.20 -20.79 36.29
C MET A 1 9.14 -19.72 36.52
N LYS A 2 9.52 -18.44 36.45
CA LYS A 2 8.71 -17.29 36.89
C LYS A 2 7.42 -17.24 36.05
N LYS A 3 6.24 -17.38 36.67
CA LYS A 3 4.92 -17.43 35.99
C LYS A 3 4.66 -16.26 35.01
N TRP A 4 5.42 -15.19 35.14
CA TRP A 4 5.36 -13.97 34.33
C TRP A 4 6.19 -14.01 33.04
N LEU A 5 7.06 -15.01 32.86
CA LEU A 5 7.95 -15.03 31.68
C LEU A 5 7.16 -15.15 30.38
N MET A 6 6.13 -16.01 30.34
CA MET A 6 5.32 -16.20 29.13
C MET A 6 4.46 -14.97 28.80
N PRO A 7 3.69 -14.37 29.76
CA PRO A 7 2.99 -13.13 29.49
C PRO A 7 3.91 -12.00 29.02
N VAL A 8 5.07 -11.82 29.64
CA VAL A 8 6.04 -10.78 29.22
C VAL A 8 6.53 -11.05 27.81
N LEU A 9 6.87 -12.28 27.47
CA LEU A 9 7.31 -12.64 26.13
C LEU A 9 6.22 -12.37 25.08
N GLN A 10 4.97 -12.71 25.38
CA GLN A 10 3.82 -12.42 24.51
C GLN A 10 3.61 -10.91 24.31
N THR A 11 3.66 -10.13 25.40
CA THR A 11 3.56 -8.66 25.33
C THR A 11 4.69 -8.07 24.49
N VAL A 12 5.93 -8.52 24.69
CA VAL A 12 7.09 -8.08 23.89
C VAL A 12 6.89 -8.46 22.43
N PHE A 13 6.40 -9.65 22.13
CA PHE A 13 6.13 -10.08 20.76
C PHE A 13 5.08 -9.20 20.07
N VAL A 14 3.95 -8.91 20.73
CA VAL A 14 2.94 -7.99 20.20
C VAL A 14 3.51 -6.59 20.02
N ALA A 15 4.26 -6.08 21.01
CA ALA A 15 4.92 -4.79 20.90
C ALA A 15 5.90 -4.74 19.72
N LEU A 16 6.66 -5.81 19.46
CA LEU A 16 7.54 -5.92 18.30
C LEU A 16 6.77 -5.88 16.98
N LEU A 17 5.61 -6.56 16.88
CA LEU A 17 4.77 -6.49 15.69
C LEU A 17 4.25 -5.07 15.44
N VAL A 18 3.71 -4.42 16.47
CA VAL A 18 3.24 -3.03 16.36
C VAL A 18 4.40 -2.11 15.97
N VAL A 19 5.55 -2.20 16.64
CA VAL A 19 6.73 -1.39 16.32
C VAL A 19 7.20 -1.64 14.89
N SER A 20 7.19 -2.89 14.40
CA SER A 20 7.57 -3.20 13.01
C SER A 20 6.67 -2.53 11.98
N PHE A 21 5.38 -2.39 12.26
CA PHE A 21 4.44 -1.67 11.38
C PHE A 21 4.69 -0.15 11.37
N TYR A 22 5.05 0.44 12.51
CA TYR A 22 5.43 1.86 12.57
C TYR A 22 6.85 2.14 12.07
N ALA A 23 7.74 1.15 12.13
CA ALA A 23 9.09 1.27 11.59
C ALA A 23 9.09 1.53 10.07
N THR A 24 8.04 1.11 9.35
CA THR A 24 7.86 1.48 7.94
C THR A 24 7.87 2.99 7.74
N SER A 25 7.17 3.77 8.57
CA SER A 25 7.17 5.24 8.47
C SER A 25 8.46 5.89 8.97
N TRP A 26 9.22 5.23 9.84
CA TRP A 26 10.45 5.80 10.41
C TRP A 26 11.67 5.62 9.50
N PHE A 27 11.71 4.51 8.76
CA PHE A 27 12.86 4.14 7.92
C PHE A 27 12.51 4.08 6.43
N GLY A 28 11.24 4.24 6.07
CA GLY A 28 10.77 4.22 4.70
C GLY A 28 10.85 5.57 4.01
N GLU A 29 10.69 5.51 2.71
CA GLU A 29 10.53 6.69 1.85
C GLU A 29 9.04 6.92 1.59
N GLN A 30 8.65 8.18 1.53
CA GLN A 30 7.28 8.58 1.27
C GLN A 30 7.06 8.76 -0.23
N TYR A 31 5.97 8.18 -0.72
CA TYR A 31 5.55 8.23 -2.12
C TYR A 31 4.11 8.73 -2.24
N LEU A 32 3.85 9.44 -3.33
CA LEU A 32 2.55 10.00 -3.65
C LEU A 32 1.97 9.26 -4.86
N LEU A 33 0.82 8.64 -4.74
CA LEU A 33 0.21 7.84 -5.79
C LEU A 33 -1.07 8.50 -6.29
N ARG A 34 -1.24 8.54 -7.62
CA ARG A 34 -2.56 8.78 -8.21
C ARG A 34 -3.40 7.54 -8.00
N ALA A 35 -4.59 7.74 -7.43
CA ALA A 35 -5.54 6.68 -7.20
C ALA A 35 -6.90 7.06 -7.78
N GLU A 36 -7.65 6.05 -8.16
CA GLU A 36 -9.04 6.18 -8.58
C GLU A 36 -9.85 5.17 -7.76
N PRO A 37 -11.01 5.55 -7.20
CA PRO A 37 -11.91 4.57 -6.61
C PRO A 37 -12.49 3.73 -7.73
N TYR A 38 -12.53 2.40 -7.55
CA TYR A 38 -13.12 1.53 -8.59
C TYR A 38 -14.43 0.85 -8.16
N ASP A 39 -14.60 0.51 -6.86
CA ASP A 39 -15.84 0.06 -6.16
C ASP A 39 -15.43 -0.47 -4.75
N PRO A 40 -15.96 -0.09 -3.55
CA PRO A 40 -17.15 -0.81 -3.04
C PRO A 40 -17.91 -0.20 -1.83
N PHE A 41 -19.10 -0.75 -1.54
CA PHE A 41 -19.71 -0.69 -0.21
C PHE A 41 -19.98 -2.09 0.37
N ASP A 42 -19.30 -2.45 1.47
CA ASP A 42 -19.65 -3.61 2.31
C ASP A 42 -20.08 -3.15 3.72
N PRO A 43 -21.37 -3.26 4.08
CA PRO A 43 -21.88 -2.77 5.36
C PRO A 43 -21.34 -3.54 6.59
N PHE A 44 -20.59 -4.63 6.41
CA PHE A 44 -20.15 -5.50 7.50
C PHE A 44 -18.67 -5.36 7.87
N TYR A 45 -17.83 -4.73 7.04
CA TYR A 45 -16.36 -4.68 7.22
C TYR A 45 -15.78 -3.32 7.61
N GLY A 46 -16.64 -2.34 7.94
CA GLY A 46 -16.22 -0.95 8.19
C GLY A 46 -16.08 -0.16 6.89
N GLU A 47 -15.85 1.14 6.98
CA GLU A 47 -15.70 1.99 5.79
C GLU A 47 -14.28 1.91 5.23
N TYR A 48 -14.18 1.55 3.96
CA TYR A 48 -12.94 1.52 3.20
C TYR A 48 -13.25 1.88 1.75
N VAL A 49 -12.24 2.37 1.03
CA VAL A 49 -12.32 2.66 -0.40
C VAL A 49 -11.38 1.70 -1.11
N MET A 50 -11.87 1.03 -2.15
CA MET A 50 -10.97 0.26 -3.02
C MET A 50 -10.39 1.15 -4.10
N LEU A 51 -9.08 1.02 -4.29
CA LEU A 51 -8.30 1.91 -5.12
C LEU A 51 -7.61 1.13 -6.23
N GLN A 52 -7.60 1.74 -7.40
CA GLN A 52 -6.72 1.37 -8.50
C GLN A 52 -5.71 2.48 -8.74
N TYR A 53 -4.53 2.11 -9.25
CA TYR A 53 -3.40 3.01 -9.43
C TYR A 53 -3.02 3.06 -10.91
N PRO A 54 -3.50 4.04 -11.67
CA PRO A 54 -3.30 4.09 -13.12
C PRO A 54 -1.82 4.21 -13.53
N ASP A 55 -0.98 4.80 -12.68
CA ASP A 55 0.45 5.01 -12.95
C ASP A 55 1.32 3.76 -12.70
N LEU A 56 0.74 2.69 -12.13
CA LEU A 56 1.44 1.43 -11.86
C LEU A 56 1.27 0.44 -13.02
N ASP A 57 1.82 0.80 -14.19
CA ASP A 57 1.87 -0.04 -15.38
C ASP A 57 3.19 -0.83 -15.47
N ALA A 58 3.08 -2.13 -15.72
CA ALA A 58 4.24 -2.99 -15.96
C ALA A 58 4.81 -2.76 -17.38
N PRO A 59 6.15 -2.76 -17.54
CA PRO A 59 6.79 -2.69 -18.84
C PRO A 59 6.52 -3.95 -19.67
N ALA A 60 6.68 -3.82 -21.00
CA ALA A 60 6.55 -4.94 -21.90
C ALA A 60 7.57 -6.06 -21.57
N GLY A 61 7.11 -7.31 -21.59
CA GLY A 61 7.95 -8.48 -21.36
C GLY A 61 7.84 -9.15 -19.99
N ILE A 62 7.06 -8.57 -19.06
CA ILE A 62 6.69 -9.23 -17.79
C ILE A 62 5.44 -10.09 -18.02
N SER A 63 5.48 -11.35 -17.60
CA SER A 63 4.33 -12.25 -17.65
C SER A 63 3.29 -11.93 -16.58
N ASP A 64 2.04 -12.31 -16.82
CA ASP A 64 0.97 -12.17 -15.82
C ASP A 64 1.22 -13.12 -14.64
N GLY A 65 0.91 -12.65 -13.44
CA GLY A 65 1.13 -13.41 -12.20
C GLY A 65 1.88 -12.60 -11.13
N ALA A 66 2.56 -13.31 -10.23
CA ALA A 66 3.26 -12.68 -9.11
C ALA A 66 4.44 -11.84 -9.60
N VAL A 67 4.50 -10.59 -9.14
CA VAL A 67 5.57 -9.64 -9.46
C VAL A 67 6.06 -8.96 -8.20
N TYR A 68 7.31 -8.51 -8.26
CA TYR A 68 8.02 -7.86 -7.18
C TYR A 68 8.57 -6.55 -7.72
N PHE A 69 8.24 -5.42 -7.08
CA PHE A 69 8.57 -4.12 -7.64
C PHE A 69 9.01 -3.07 -6.60
N THR A 70 9.69 -2.03 -7.07
CA THR A 70 10.02 -0.82 -6.30
C THR A 70 9.40 0.40 -6.94
N LEU A 71 9.28 1.48 -6.16
CA LEU A 71 8.75 2.75 -6.63
C LEU A 71 9.86 3.79 -6.73
N THR A 72 9.65 4.79 -7.57
CA THR A 72 10.42 6.03 -7.62
C THR A 72 9.49 7.19 -7.90
N ALA A 73 9.89 8.42 -7.55
CA ALA A 73 9.14 9.61 -7.92
C ALA A 73 9.29 9.90 -9.42
N GLY A 74 8.17 9.99 -10.12
CA GLY A 74 8.09 10.43 -11.52
C GLY A 74 8.38 11.92 -11.68
N GLU A 75 8.42 12.38 -12.94
CA GLU A 75 8.73 13.79 -13.27
C GLU A 75 7.74 14.80 -12.69
N ASP A 76 6.50 14.36 -12.47
CA ASP A 76 5.38 15.14 -11.93
C ASP A 76 5.21 14.98 -10.40
N GLY A 77 6.11 14.24 -9.75
CA GLY A 77 6.10 13.99 -8.31
C GLY A 77 5.26 12.77 -7.88
N TYR A 78 4.52 12.14 -8.80
CA TYR A 78 3.77 10.91 -8.50
C TYR A 78 4.63 9.67 -8.70
N ALA A 79 4.40 8.66 -7.88
CA ALA A 79 5.22 7.47 -7.83
C ALA A 79 4.89 6.52 -8.99
N VAL A 80 5.94 6.05 -9.64
CA VAL A 80 5.90 5.09 -10.75
C VAL A 80 6.77 3.89 -10.40
N ILE A 81 6.60 2.79 -11.15
CA ILE A 81 7.44 1.60 -10.99
C ILE A 81 8.86 1.90 -11.46
N ASP A 82 9.83 1.72 -10.57
CA ASP A 82 11.27 1.85 -10.86
C ASP A 82 11.85 0.55 -11.43
N ARG A 83 11.64 -0.54 -10.69
CA ARG A 83 12.09 -1.88 -11.05
C ARG A 83 10.97 -2.87 -10.81
N ILE A 84 10.87 -3.87 -11.68
CA ILE A 84 9.93 -4.98 -11.57
C ILE A 84 10.56 -6.29 -12.03
N GLU A 85 10.33 -7.35 -11.26
CA GLU A 85 10.79 -8.70 -11.57
C GLU A 85 9.74 -9.75 -11.22
N GLU A 86 9.77 -10.88 -11.93
CA GLU A 86 8.93 -12.06 -11.66
C GLU A 86 9.43 -12.88 -10.45
N ARG A 87 10.63 -12.56 -9.96
CA ARG A 87 11.26 -13.23 -8.81
C ARG A 87 11.46 -12.26 -7.66
N PRO A 88 11.34 -12.72 -6.41
CA PRO A 88 11.51 -11.86 -5.25
C PRO A 88 12.94 -11.34 -5.16
N PHE A 89 13.08 -10.06 -4.88
CA PHE A 89 14.34 -9.42 -4.52
C PHE A 89 14.17 -8.58 -3.25
N PHE A 90 15.29 -8.31 -2.58
CA PHE A 90 15.27 -7.55 -1.33
C PHE A 90 14.76 -6.13 -1.55
N GLY A 91 13.83 -5.70 -0.70
CA GLY A 91 13.21 -4.37 -0.79
C GLY A 91 12.01 -4.27 -1.73
N ALA A 92 11.66 -5.36 -2.42
CA ALA A 92 10.53 -5.35 -3.33
C ALA A 92 9.18 -5.40 -2.59
N ILE A 93 8.25 -4.59 -3.07
CA ILE A 93 6.81 -4.73 -2.82
C ILE A 93 6.32 -5.98 -3.54
N ASN A 94 5.50 -6.78 -2.86
CA ASN A 94 4.81 -7.92 -3.46
C ASN A 94 3.51 -7.45 -4.12
N GLY A 95 3.31 -7.81 -5.39
CA GLY A 95 2.08 -7.56 -6.12
C GLY A 95 1.79 -8.65 -7.15
N SER A 96 0.82 -8.38 -8.01
CA SER A 96 0.46 -9.21 -9.14
C SER A 96 0.25 -8.35 -10.37
N LYS A 97 0.68 -8.85 -11.53
CA LYS A 97 0.43 -8.24 -12.81
C LYS A 97 -0.78 -8.91 -13.46
N TYR A 98 -1.71 -8.09 -13.94
CA TYR A 98 -2.82 -8.50 -14.80
C TYR A 98 -2.88 -7.57 -16.02
N ASP A 99 -2.72 -8.14 -17.21
CA ASP A 99 -2.62 -7.40 -18.47
C ASP A 99 -1.44 -6.40 -18.46
N ARG A 100 -1.70 -5.10 -18.23
CA ARG A 100 -0.67 -4.07 -18.10
C ARG A 100 -0.51 -3.54 -16.69
N ARG A 101 -1.49 -3.77 -15.81
CA ARG A 101 -1.52 -3.15 -14.48
C ARG A 101 -0.84 -4.02 -13.44
N VAL A 102 -0.18 -3.36 -12.50
CA VAL A 102 0.35 -3.98 -11.29
C VAL A 102 -0.58 -3.62 -10.13
N VAL A 103 -1.11 -4.66 -9.49
CA VAL A 103 -1.91 -4.53 -8.27
C VAL A 103 -1.10 -5.03 -7.08
N ALA A 104 -1.23 -4.36 -5.94
CA ALA A 104 -0.64 -4.78 -4.68
C ALA A 104 -1.73 -4.84 -3.63
N PRO A 105 -2.04 -6.01 -3.04
CA PRO A 105 -3.13 -6.16 -2.08
C PRO A 105 -3.08 -5.18 -0.89
N GLN A 106 -1.87 -4.76 -0.50
CA GLN A 106 -1.66 -3.77 0.57
C GLN A 106 -2.06 -2.33 0.18
N LEU A 107 -2.21 -2.05 -1.11
CA LEU A 107 -2.62 -0.74 -1.64
C LEU A 107 -4.10 -0.70 -2.02
N GLU A 108 -4.68 -1.85 -2.40
CA GLU A 108 -6.03 -1.90 -2.95
C GLU A 108 -7.12 -1.48 -1.97
N ASN A 109 -6.94 -1.64 -0.65
CA ASN A 109 -7.95 -1.28 0.35
C ASN A 109 -7.44 -0.17 1.27
N PHE A 110 -8.07 1.00 1.21
CA PHE A 110 -7.77 2.11 2.12
C PHE A 110 -8.88 2.26 3.15
N TYR A 111 -8.59 1.96 4.42
CA TYR A 111 -9.56 2.10 5.51
C TYR A 111 -9.69 3.57 5.92
N VAL A 112 -10.93 4.04 6.03
CA VAL A 112 -11.24 5.44 6.31
C VAL A 112 -12.08 5.58 7.57
N GLU A 113 -12.15 6.80 8.10
CA GLU A 113 -13.05 7.11 9.20
C GLU A 113 -14.51 7.01 8.74
N GLN A 114 -15.41 6.65 9.68
CA GLN A 114 -16.84 6.56 9.38
C GLN A 114 -17.41 7.88 8.86
N GLY A 115 -18.20 7.79 7.79
CA GLY A 115 -18.80 8.89 7.06
C GLY A 115 -17.96 9.45 5.91
N ARG A 116 -16.72 8.98 5.70
CA ARG A 116 -15.84 9.49 4.63
C ARG A 116 -15.79 8.62 3.38
N GLY A 117 -16.21 7.36 3.46
CA GLY A 117 -16.22 6.46 2.30
C GLY A 117 -16.94 7.05 1.07
N PRO A 118 -18.21 7.47 1.20
CA PRO A 118 -18.98 7.99 0.06
C PRO A 118 -18.36 9.21 -0.63
N GLU A 119 -17.79 10.15 0.14
CA GLU A 119 -17.12 11.34 -0.42
C GLU A 119 -15.92 10.95 -1.30
N LEU A 120 -15.13 9.98 -0.84
CA LEU A 120 -13.93 9.51 -1.52
C LEU A 120 -14.26 8.58 -2.68
N GLU A 121 -15.35 7.82 -2.61
CA GLU A 121 -15.86 7.00 -3.72
C GLU A 121 -16.44 7.87 -4.86
N GLU A 122 -17.09 8.98 -4.54
CA GLU A 122 -17.59 9.94 -5.53
C GLU A 122 -16.46 10.75 -6.19
N ALA A 123 -15.32 10.88 -5.52
CA ALA A 123 -14.15 11.59 -6.05
C ALA A 123 -13.50 10.78 -7.19
N VAL A 124 -13.51 11.33 -8.41
CA VAL A 124 -12.91 10.66 -9.59
C VAL A 124 -11.39 10.55 -9.45
N ASP A 125 -10.76 11.60 -8.92
CA ASP A 125 -9.31 11.70 -8.79
C ASP A 125 -8.90 11.79 -7.32
N LEU A 126 -8.16 10.78 -6.87
CA LEU A 126 -7.62 10.70 -5.52
C LEU A 126 -6.10 10.75 -5.54
N GLU A 127 -5.56 11.18 -4.41
CA GLU A 127 -4.14 11.15 -4.10
C GLU A 127 -3.93 10.35 -2.81
N VAL A 128 -3.02 9.37 -2.86
CA VAL A 128 -2.70 8.50 -1.74
C VAL A 128 -1.24 8.67 -1.37
N THR A 129 -0.99 9.02 -0.11
CA THR A 129 0.35 9.05 0.46
C THR A 129 0.66 7.71 1.10
N ILE A 130 1.79 7.11 0.75
CA ILE A 130 2.28 5.86 1.34
C ILE A 130 3.71 6.01 1.82
N ASP A 131 4.09 5.27 2.85
CA ASP A 131 5.48 5.05 3.22
C ASP A 131 5.90 3.64 2.80
N VAL A 132 7.06 3.52 2.14
CA VAL A 132 7.62 2.25 1.69
C VAL A 132 8.96 2.01 2.37
N ALA A 133 9.02 0.96 3.18
CA ALA A 133 10.22 0.58 3.89
C ALA A 133 11.29 -0.02 2.95
N PRO A 134 12.58 0.03 3.31
CA PRO A 134 13.66 -0.60 2.53
C PRO A 134 13.54 -2.12 2.37
N TRP A 135 12.64 -2.76 3.10
CA TRP A 135 12.32 -4.19 3.01
C TRP A 135 11.00 -4.48 2.26
N GLY A 136 10.41 -3.48 1.59
CA GLY A 136 9.23 -3.64 0.72
C GLY A 136 7.87 -3.61 1.44
N SER A 137 7.86 -3.32 2.75
CA SER A 137 6.61 -3.13 3.48
C SER A 137 6.02 -1.77 3.17
N ILE A 138 4.73 -1.74 2.86
CA ILE A 138 3.99 -0.50 2.60
C ILE A 138 3.15 -0.15 3.82
N ARG A 139 3.01 1.14 4.08
CA ARG A 139 2.02 1.68 4.99
C ARG A 139 1.27 2.85 4.33
N PRO A 140 -0.06 2.75 4.17
CA PRO A 140 -0.88 3.89 3.80
C PRO A 140 -0.88 4.95 4.91
N VAL A 141 -0.75 6.22 4.54
CA VAL A 141 -0.66 7.36 5.47
C VAL A 141 -1.91 8.23 5.38
N SER A 142 -2.28 8.64 4.17
CA SER A 142 -3.42 9.53 3.93
C SER A 142 -4.01 9.34 2.54
N ILE A 143 -5.27 9.71 2.40
CA ILE A 143 -6.01 9.78 1.14
C ILE A 143 -6.77 11.10 1.09
N ALA A 144 -6.76 11.75 -0.06
CA ALA A 144 -7.48 12.99 -0.31
C ALA A 144 -7.94 13.09 -1.78
N PRO A 145 -9.00 13.86 -2.07
CA PRO A 145 -9.28 14.30 -3.44
C PRO A 145 -8.09 15.09 -4.00
N ARG A 146 -7.72 14.82 -5.25
CA ARG A 146 -6.67 15.58 -5.94
C ARG A 146 -7.27 16.90 -6.45
N GLU A 147 -6.71 18.03 -6.04
CA GLU A 147 -7.06 19.34 -6.63
C GLU A 147 -6.32 19.50 -7.97
N GLU A 148 -7.04 19.88 -9.04
CA GLU A 148 -6.45 20.18 -10.37
C GLU A 148 -5.50 21.40 -10.35
#